data_AF-A0A7R9UAY7-F1
#
_entry.id   AF-A0A7R9UAY7-F1
#
_cell.length_a   1.000
_cell.length_b   1.000
_cell.length_c   1.000
_cell.angle_alpha   90.00
_cell.angle_beta   90.00
_cell.angle_gamma   90.00
#
_symmetry.space_group_name_H-M   'P 1'
#
loop_
_entity.id
_entity.type
_entity.pdbx_description
1 polymer ?
#
loop_
_entity_poly.entity_id
_entity_poly.type
_entity_poly.pdbx_seq_one_letter_code
_entity_poly.pdbx_strand_id
1 'polypeptide(L)'
;VLAVLSDDASAFQWASEELRNDTEVAVKAIEGDVENWRFVSDELLRNRAIVLAAMEGFSAMQDLSLGGAPELLARTSEELRDDREIVQLALGSCGMGCIPAFLEVFSNISTRLQCDAELVLEGLHRHGVDELFPKLPVATRSDFTVVRAVVS
;
A
#
# COMPACT_ATOMS: atom_id res chain seq x y z
N VAL A 1 27.52 -9.49 -13.16
CA VAL A 1 26.86 -9.73 -11.84
C VAL A 1 25.35 -9.48 -11.89
N LEU A 2 24.82 -8.68 -12.84
CA LEU A 2 23.38 -8.48 -13.07
C LEU A 2 22.61 -9.67 -13.71
N ALA A 3 23.27 -10.80 -14.00
CA ALA A 3 22.70 -11.89 -14.81
C ALA A 3 22.06 -13.03 -13.99
N VAL A 4 21.90 -12.88 -12.68
CA VAL A 4 21.44 -13.98 -11.79
C VAL A 4 19.98 -13.85 -11.35
N LEU A 5 19.33 -12.72 -11.63
CA LEU A 5 17.91 -12.52 -11.29
C LEU A 5 16.95 -12.97 -12.40
N SER A 6 17.45 -13.60 -13.46
CA SER A 6 16.71 -13.78 -14.71
C SER A 6 15.74 -14.96 -14.77
N ASP A 7 15.81 -15.94 -13.86
CA ASP A 7 14.96 -17.14 -13.94
C ASP A 7 14.27 -17.56 -12.62
N ASP A 8 14.75 -17.09 -11.48
CA ASP A 8 14.08 -17.31 -10.19
C ASP A 8 13.88 -15.96 -9.51
N ALA A 9 12.67 -15.42 -9.62
CA ALA A 9 12.19 -14.33 -8.78
C ALA A 9 12.52 -14.56 -7.29
N SER A 10 12.50 -15.82 -6.83
CA SER A 10 12.85 -16.23 -5.47
C SER A 10 14.36 -16.19 -5.14
N ALA A 11 15.23 -15.77 -6.06
CA ALA A 11 16.67 -15.66 -5.83
C ALA A 11 17.05 -14.42 -4.99
N PHE A 12 16.20 -13.38 -4.96
CA PHE A 12 16.50 -12.14 -4.23
C PHE A 12 16.65 -12.37 -2.72
N GLN A 13 15.86 -13.27 -2.12
CA GLN A 13 15.99 -13.63 -0.69
C GLN A 13 17.36 -14.21 -0.33
N TRP A 14 18.05 -14.80 -1.31
CA TRP A 14 19.38 -15.43 -1.15
C TRP A 14 20.53 -14.51 -1.55
N ALA A 15 20.24 -13.32 -2.09
CA ALA A 15 21.25 -12.35 -2.45
C ALA A 15 21.99 -11.82 -1.20
N SER A 16 23.24 -11.40 -1.40
CA SER A 16 24.03 -10.79 -0.33
C SER A 16 23.31 -9.58 0.25
N GLU A 17 23.57 -9.27 1.52
CA GLU A 17 22.99 -8.10 2.18
C GLU A 17 23.29 -6.80 1.41
N GLU A 18 24.49 -6.68 0.84
CA GLU A 18 24.88 -5.54 -0.01
C GLU A 18 23.98 -5.42 -1.24
N LEU A 19 23.63 -6.53 -1.91
CA LEU A 19 22.73 -6.53 -3.07
C LEU A 19 21.26 -6.28 -2.67
N ARG A 20 20.83 -6.79 -1.51
CA ARG A 20 19.47 -6.53 -0.98
C ARG A 20 19.29 -5.10 -0.47
N ASN A 21 20.39 -4.39 -0.22
CA ASN A 21 20.43 -2.97 0.14
C ASN A 21 20.73 -2.06 -1.06
N ASP A 22 20.85 -2.61 -2.26
CA ASP A 22 20.96 -1.82 -3.49
C ASP A 22 19.56 -1.48 -4.03
N THR A 23 19.31 -0.19 -4.26
CA THR A 23 18.00 0.31 -4.70
C THR A 23 17.64 -0.21 -6.10
N GLU A 24 18.59 -0.25 -7.04
CA GLU A 24 18.32 -0.68 -8.42
C GLU A 24 18.04 -2.19 -8.47
N VAL A 25 18.79 -2.97 -7.69
CA VAL A 25 18.59 -4.41 -7.56
C VAL A 25 17.23 -4.71 -6.92
N ALA A 26 16.86 -4.00 -5.85
CA ALA A 26 15.59 -4.18 -5.18
C ALA A 26 14.39 -3.88 -6.10
N VAL A 27 14.45 -2.77 -6.87
CA VAL A 27 13.39 -2.43 -7.84
C VAL A 27 13.24 -3.53 -8.90
N LYS A 28 14.35 -3.96 -9.52
CA LYS A 28 14.31 -5.04 -10.52
C LYS A 28 13.78 -6.36 -9.95
N ALA A 29 14.09 -6.67 -8.69
CA ALA A 29 13.57 -7.86 -8.03
C ALA A 29 12.05 -7.78 -7.81
N ILE A 30 11.53 -6.63 -7.38
CA ILE A 30 10.09 -6.38 -7.19
C ILE A 30 9.34 -6.41 -8.54
N GLU A 31 9.93 -5.83 -9.59
CA GLU A 31 9.34 -5.87 -10.94
C GLU A 31 9.24 -7.30 -11.49
N GLY A 32 10.18 -8.17 -11.14
CA GLY A 32 10.15 -9.59 -11.52
C GLY A 32 9.17 -10.43 -10.71
N ASP A 33 9.05 -10.15 -9.41
CA ASP A 33 8.04 -10.71 -8.51
C ASP A 33 7.84 -9.77 -7.34
N VAL A 34 6.62 -9.26 -7.22
CA VAL A 34 6.27 -8.24 -6.24
C VAL A 34 6.61 -8.71 -4.83
N GLU A 35 6.37 -9.99 -4.53
CA GLU A 35 6.58 -10.59 -3.20
C GLU A 35 8.01 -10.46 -2.66
N ASN A 36 8.98 -10.15 -3.54
CA ASN A 36 10.35 -9.82 -3.15
C ASN A 36 10.46 -8.59 -2.25
N TRP A 37 9.44 -7.72 -2.21
CA TRP A 37 9.36 -6.58 -1.30
C TRP A 37 9.58 -7.02 0.17
N ARG A 38 9.19 -8.25 0.55
CA ARG A 38 9.34 -8.77 1.92
C ARG A 38 10.80 -8.91 2.35
N PHE A 39 11.71 -9.11 1.40
CA PHE A 39 13.14 -9.31 1.64
C PHE A 39 13.98 -8.03 1.52
N VAL A 40 13.35 -6.93 1.07
CA VAL A 40 13.95 -5.60 1.06
C VAL A 40 14.12 -5.10 2.51
N SER A 41 15.23 -4.43 2.78
CA SER A 41 15.51 -3.89 4.10
C SER A 41 14.58 -2.73 4.47
N ASP A 42 14.30 -2.56 5.75
CA ASP A 42 13.44 -1.47 6.24
C ASP A 42 13.98 -0.08 5.88
N GLU A 43 15.31 0.05 5.73
CA GLU A 43 15.95 1.29 5.28
C GLU A 43 15.55 1.64 3.84
N LEU A 44 15.60 0.65 2.94
CA LEU A 44 15.16 0.80 1.55
C LEU A 44 13.65 0.98 1.42
N LEU A 45 12.84 0.42 2.32
CA LEU A 45 11.39 0.66 2.34
C LEU A 45 11.00 2.10 2.72
N ARG A 46 11.96 2.95 3.10
CA ARG A 46 11.77 4.41 3.21
C ARG A 46 11.92 5.13 1.88
N ASN A 47 12.43 4.45 0.84
CA ASN A 47 12.57 4.99 -0.49
C ASN A 47 11.23 4.91 -1.24
N ARG A 48 10.71 6.09 -1.60
CA ARG A 48 9.46 6.23 -2.36
C ARG A 48 9.42 5.36 -3.61
N ALA A 49 10.50 5.29 -4.38
CA ALA A 49 10.52 4.58 -5.66
C ALA A 49 10.32 3.06 -5.48
N ILE A 50 10.92 2.49 -4.43
CA ILE A 50 10.79 1.06 -4.11
C ILE A 50 9.35 0.74 -3.70
N VAL A 51 8.79 1.55 -2.79
CA VAL A 51 7.42 1.36 -2.31
C VAL A 51 6.41 1.54 -3.44
N LEU A 52 6.60 2.55 -4.30
CA LEU A 52 5.73 2.78 -5.44
C LEU A 52 5.75 1.59 -6.42
N ALA A 53 6.94 1.09 -6.78
CA ALA A 53 7.07 -0.07 -7.66
C ALA A 53 6.34 -1.32 -7.10
N ALA A 54 6.47 -1.56 -5.79
CA ALA A 54 5.75 -2.67 -5.14
C ALA A 54 4.23 -2.45 -5.13
N MET A 55 3.76 -1.22 -4.88
CA MET A 55 2.33 -0.88 -4.88
C MET A 55 1.68 -0.98 -6.25
N GLU A 56 2.37 -0.51 -7.29
CA GLU A 56 1.96 -0.71 -8.68
C GLU A 56 1.89 -2.20 -9.01
N GLY A 57 2.88 -2.98 -8.57
CA GLY A 57 2.89 -4.43 -8.67
C GLY A 57 1.67 -5.09 -8.03
N PHE A 58 1.31 -4.72 -6.79
CA PHE A 58 0.11 -5.24 -6.12
C PHE A 58 -1.17 -4.94 -6.90
N SER A 59 -1.29 -3.74 -7.48
CA SER A 59 -2.46 -3.36 -8.27
C SER A 59 -2.58 -4.13 -9.58
N ALA A 60 -1.46 -4.62 -10.13
CA ALA A 60 -1.43 -5.41 -11.36
C ALA A 60 -1.70 -6.91 -11.12
N MET A 61 -1.57 -7.40 -9.87
CA MET A 61 -1.83 -8.79 -9.55
C MET A 61 -3.34 -9.08 -9.53
N GLN A 62 -3.75 -10.08 -10.31
CA GLN A 62 -5.15 -10.54 -10.35
C GLN A 62 -5.53 -11.39 -9.14
N ASP A 63 -4.54 -11.90 -8.40
CA ASP A 63 -4.73 -12.69 -7.20
C ASP A 63 -4.46 -11.85 -5.94
N LEU A 64 -5.54 -11.43 -5.30
CA LEU A 64 -5.53 -10.65 -4.07
C LEU A 64 -5.33 -11.50 -2.80
N SER A 65 -5.11 -12.81 -2.94
CA SER A 65 -5.09 -13.74 -1.80
C SER A 65 -3.90 -13.53 -0.84
N LEU A 66 -2.91 -12.72 -1.22
CA LEU A 66 -1.77 -12.34 -0.39
C LEU A 66 -1.71 -10.80 -0.34
N GLY A 67 -2.55 -10.20 0.50
CA GLY A 67 -2.59 -8.75 0.69
C GLY A 67 -1.30 -8.22 1.32
N GLY A 68 -0.27 -7.99 0.51
CA GLY A 68 1.00 -7.41 0.95
C GLY A 68 0.99 -5.89 1.06
N ALA A 69 0.04 -5.20 0.39
CA ALA A 69 -0.03 -3.74 0.41
C ALA A 69 -0.23 -3.14 1.83
N PRO A 70 -1.14 -3.65 2.69
CA PRO A 70 -1.26 -3.17 4.06
C PRO A 70 0.03 -3.40 4.87
N GLU A 71 0.63 -4.60 4.73
CA GLU A 71 1.87 -4.98 5.42
C GLU A 71 3.05 -4.10 5.00
N LEU A 72 3.20 -3.83 3.70
CA LEU A 72 4.23 -2.95 3.16
C LEU A 72 4.05 -1.54 3.71
N LEU A 73 2.84 -0.98 3.62
CA LEU A 73 2.55 0.38 4.10
C LEU A 73 2.83 0.51 5.60
N ALA A 74 2.54 -0.52 6.39
CA ALA A 74 2.85 -0.56 7.82
C ALA A 74 4.36 -0.59 8.14
N ARG A 75 5.21 -0.98 7.18
CA ARG A 75 6.68 -0.96 7.30
C ARG A 75 7.34 0.30 6.73
N THR A 76 6.62 1.10 5.93
CA THR A 76 7.18 2.36 5.39
C THR A 76 7.23 3.48 6.42
N SER A 77 7.93 4.57 6.07
CA SER A 77 7.96 5.82 6.84
C SER A 77 6.62 6.54 6.83
N GLU A 78 6.36 7.38 7.85
CA GLU A 78 5.15 8.22 7.93
C GLU A 78 5.00 9.15 6.72
N GLU A 79 6.11 9.65 6.16
CA GLU A 79 6.10 10.49 4.96
C GLU A 79 5.45 9.78 3.77
N LEU A 80 5.74 8.49 3.57
CA LEU A 80 5.13 7.70 2.49
C LEU A 80 3.68 7.30 2.79
N ARG A 81 3.28 7.25 4.08
CA ARG A 81 1.88 7.07 4.48
C ARG A 81 1.05 8.35 4.34
N ASP A 82 1.70 9.49 4.12
CA ASP A 82 1.08 10.75 3.73
C ASP A 82 1.16 11.02 2.20
N ASP A 83 1.82 10.13 1.45
CA ASP A 83 1.87 10.21 -0.01
C ASP A 83 0.54 9.72 -0.61
N ARG A 84 -0.18 10.65 -1.22
CA ARG A 84 -1.52 10.38 -1.76
C ARG A 84 -1.51 9.33 -2.87
N GLU A 85 -0.47 9.28 -3.70
CA GLU A 85 -0.39 8.33 -4.81
C GLU A 85 -0.21 6.90 -4.29
N ILE A 86 0.73 6.71 -3.37
CA ILE A 86 0.98 5.41 -2.71
C ILE A 86 -0.28 4.94 -1.98
N VAL A 87 -0.93 5.83 -1.23
CA VAL A 87 -2.17 5.51 -0.50
C VAL A 87 -3.31 5.14 -1.44
N GLN A 88 -3.49 5.85 -2.56
CA GLN A 88 -4.51 5.52 -3.54
C GLN A 88 -4.28 4.15 -4.17
N LEU A 89 -3.03 3.83 -4.54
CA LEU A 89 -2.67 2.50 -5.04
C LEU A 89 -2.95 1.41 -4.00
N ALA A 90 -2.55 1.64 -2.73
CA ALA A 90 -2.80 0.69 -1.64
C ALA A 90 -4.30 0.45 -1.41
N LEU A 91 -5.11 1.52 -1.34
CA LEU A 91 -6.56 1.41 -1.22
C LEU A 91 -7.21 0.80 -2.47
N GLY A 92 -6.68 1.07 -3.67
CA GLY A 92 -7.11 0.48 -4.93
C GLY A 92 -6.82 -1.01 -5.02
N SER A 93 -5.72 -1.46 -4.41
CA SER A 93 -5.37 -2.88 -4.31
C SER A 93 -6.28 -3.66 -3.37
N CYS A 94 -7.09 -2.99 -2.53
CA CYS A 94 -8.12 -3.65 -1.72
C CYS A 94 -9.32 -4.00 -2.60
N GLY A 95 -9.57 -5.30 -2.77
CA GLY A 95 -10.60 -5.81 -3.67
C GLY A 95 -11.99 -5.36 -3.26
N MET A 96 -12.91 -5.25 -4.23
CA MET A 96 -14.30 -4.87 -3.98
C MET A 96 -14.90 -5.73 -2.85
N GLY A 97 -15.41 -5.08 -1.81
CA GLY A 97 -16.05 -5.75 -0.67
C GLY A 97 -15.12 -6.20 0.48
N CYS A 98 -13.80 -6.13 0.34
CA CYS A 98 -12.88 -6.47 1.44
C CYS A 98 -12.69 -5.29 2.42
N ILE A 99 -13.70 -5.03 3.26
CA ILE A 99 -13.65 -3.97 4.27
C ILE A 99 -12.46 -4.12 5.25
N PRO A 100 -12.08 -5.33 5.73
CA PRO A 100 -10.95 -5.46 6.64
C PRO A 100 -9.63 -4.95 6.05
N ALA A 101 -9.31 -5.32 4.81
CA ALA A 101 -8.08 -4.87 4.14
C ALA A 101 -8.09 -3.35 3.92
N PHE A 102 -9.23 -2.80 3.49
CA PHE A 102 -9.39 -1.36 3.36
C PHE A 102 -9.11 -0.64 4.69
N LEU A 103 -9.72 -1.09 5.79
CA LEU A 103 -9.55 -0.47 7.11
C LEU A 103 -8.13 -0.60 7.64
N GLU A 104 -7.44 -1.69 7.33
CA GLU A 104 -6.04 -1.88 7.71
C GLU A 104 -5.13 -0.86 7.02
N VAL A 105 -5.30 -0.66 5.72
CA VAL A 105 -4.60 0.40 4.97
C VAL A 105 -5.00 1.76 5.52
N PHE A 106 -6.30 2.04 5.58
CA PHE A 106 -6.85 3.35 5.96
C PHE A 106 -6.48 3.77 7.39
N SER A 107 -6.34 2.82 8.32
CA SER A 107 -5.92 3.13 9.69
C SER A 107 -4.41 3.44 9.80
N ASN A 108 -3.62 3.02 8.81
CA ASN A 108 -2.18 3.25 8.77
C ASN A 108 -1.78 4.53 8.02
N ILE A 109 -2.67 5.13 7.22
CA ILE A 109 -2.38 6.39 6.52
C ILE A 109 -2.33 7.57 7.48
N SER A 110 -1.74 8.69 7.05
CA SER A 110 -1.66 9.91 7.85
C SER A 110 -3.05 10.43 8.25
N THR A 111 -3.14 11.13 9.38
CA THR A 111 -4.40 11.77 9.82
C THR A 111 -4.92 12.78 8.81
N ARG A 112 -4.03 13.43 8.05
CA ARG A 112 -4.38 14.35 6.97
C ARG A 112 -5.15 13.63 5.87
N LEU A 113 -4.68 12.47 5.42
CA LEU A 113 -5.35 11.66 4.39
C LEU A 113 -6.57 10.90 4.93
N GLN A 114 -6.59 10.54 6.22
CA GLN A 114 -7.78 9.98 6.86
C GLN A 114 -8.98 10.95 6.87
N CYS A 115 -8.72 12.26 6.77
CA CYS A 115 -9.75 13.30 6.65
C CYS A 115 -9.89 13.84 5.22
N ASP A 116 -9.23 13.24 4.22
CA ASP A 116 -9.43 13.60 2.82
C ASP A 116 -10.80 13.06 2.37
N ALA A 117 -11.76 13.98 2.17
CA ALA A 117 -13.12 13.63 1.83
C ALA A 117 -13.21 12.85 0.50
N GLU A 118 -12.31 13.08 -0.46
CA GLU A 118 -12.33 12.35 -1.73
C GLU A 118 -11.94 10.88 -1.52
N LEU A 119 -10.88 10.61 -0.75
CA LEU A 119 -10.46 9.25 -0.41
C LEU A 119 -11.53 8.50 0.40
N VAL A 120 -12.15 9.19 1.36
CA VAL A 120 -13.21 8.60 2.18
C VAL A 120 -14.41 8.26 1.30
N LEU A 121 -14.87 9.21 0.47
CA LEU A 121 -16.00 8.97 -0.42
C LEU A 121 -15.72 7.85 -1.43
N GLU A 122 -14.49 7.74 -1.94
CA GLU A 122 -14.11 6.66 -2.83
C GLU A 122 -14.25 5.28 -2.15
N GLY A 123 -13.77 5.15 -0.91
CA GLY A 123 -13.94 3.95 -0.09
C GLY A 123 -15.42 3.63 0.17
N LEU A 124 -16.21 4.65 0.52
CA LEU A 124 -17.65 4.50 0.77
C LEU A 124 -18.43 4.12 -0.51
N HIS A 125 -18.01 4.61 -1.68
CA HIS A 125 -18.61 4.25 -2.95
C HIS A 125 -18.33 2.77 -3.31
N ARG A 126 -17.14 2.27 -2.96
CA ARG A 126 -16.72 0.88 -3.22
C ARG A 126 -17.30 -0.14 -2.23
N HIS A 127 -17.44 0.22 -0.97
CA HIS A 127 -17.83 -0.71 0.11
C HIS A 127 -19.21 -0.44 0.73
N GLY A 128 -19.88 0.64 0.33
CA GLY A 128 -21.16 1.05 0.88
C GLY A 128 -21.02 1.91 2.14
N VAL A 129 -21.84 2.97 2.22
CA VAL A 129 -21.80 3.92 3.34
C VAL A 129 -22.14 3.24 4.66
N ASP A 130 -23.22 2.44 4.69
CA ASP A 130 -23.72 1.83 5.92
C ASP A 130 -22.77 0.78 6.50
N GLU A 131 -21.97 0.12 5.65
CA GLU A 131 -21.05 -0.94 6.09
C GLU A 131 -19.68 -0.41 6.52
N LEU A 132 -19.13 0.55 5.76
CA LEU A 132 -17.80 1.09 5.99
C LEU A 132 -17.81 2.28 6.95
N PHE A 133 -18.74 3.22 6.80
CA PHE A 133 -18.72 4.48 7.56
C PHE A 133 -18.67 4.27 9.08
N PRO A 134 -19.44 3.35 9.70
CA PRO A 134 -19.37 3.14 11.15
C PRO A 134 -18.03 2.61 11.65
N LYS A 135 -17.25 1.96 10.77
CA LYS A 135 -15.97 1.31 11.09
C LYS A 135 -14.77 2.22 10.88
N LEU A 136 -14.95 3.37 10.22
CA LEU A 136 -13.89 4.35 10.03
C LEU A 136 -13.42 4.95 11.37
N PRO A 137 -12.17 5.43 11.44
CA PRO A 137 -11.64 6.14 12.61
C PRO A 137 -12.58 7.27 13.08
N VAL A 138 -12.67 7.48 14.39
CA VAL A 138 -13.52 8.53 14.98
C VAL A 138 -13.17 9.91 14.42
N ALA A 139 -11.88 10.17 14.18
CA ALA A 139 -11.40 11.42 13.59
C ALA A 139 -12.05 11.68 12.22
N THR A 140 -12.04 10.69 11.32
CA THR A 140 -12.68 10.75 10.01
C THR A 140 -14.19 10.94 10.12
N ARG A 141 -14.86 10.17 10.98
CA ARG A 141 -16.33 10.22 11.15
C ARG A 141 -16.82 11.52 11.81
N SER A 142 -15.92 12.26 12.46
CA SER A 142 -16.23 13.54 13.10
C SER A 142 -15.72 14.74 12.29
N ASP A 143 -14.99 14.50 11.19
CA ASP A 143 -14.51 15.57 10.33
C ASP A 143 -15.67 16.23 9.60
N PHE A 144 -15.76 17.56 9.70
CA PHE A 144 -16.89 18.31 9.14
C PHE A 144 -16.96 18.19 7.61
N THR A 145 -15.81 18.16 6.93
CA THR A 145 -15.73 18.07 5.47
C THR A 145 -16.22 16.71 5.01
N VAL A 146 -15.75 15.65 5.67
CA VAL A 146 -16.17 14.27 5.40
C VAL A 146 -17.66 14.10 5.65
N VAL A 147 -18.15 14.44 6.86
CA VAL A 147 -19.56 14.25 7.21
C VAL A 147 -20.47 15.02 6.26
N ARG A 148 -20.13 16.27 5.92
CA ARG A 148 -20.90 17.06 4.96
C ARG A 148 -20.94 16.42 3.58
N ALA A 149 -19.83 15.83 3.13
CA ALA A 149 -19.73 15.19 1.83
C ALA A 149 -20.48 13.85 1.77
N VAL A 150 -20.61 13.14 2.90
CA VAL A 150 -21.36 11.87 2.99
C VAL A 150 -22.88 12.09 2.97
N VAL A 151 -23.36 13.21 3.51
CA VAL A 151 -24.81 13.52 3.60
C VAL A 151 -25.35 14.36 2.45
N SER A 152 -24.49 14.90 1.57
CA SER A 152 -24.85 15.70 0.40
C SER A 152 -25.21 14.84 -0.80
#